data_AF-A0A7C4GG03-F1
#
_entry.id   AF-A0A7C4GG03-F1
#
_cell.length_a   1.000
_cell.length_b   1.000
_cell.length_c   1.000
_cell.angle_alpha   90.00
_cell.angle_beta   90.00
_cell.angle_gamma   90.00
#
_symmetry.space_group_name_H-M   'P 1'
#
loop_
_entity.id
_entity.type
_entity.pdbx_description
1 polymer ?
#
loop_
_entity_poly.entity_id
_entity_poly.type
_entity_poly.pdbx_seq_one_letter_code
_entity_poly.pdbx_strand_id
1 'polypeptide(L)'
;MEFETQAQKKVYEKIAPWMRELFGQFATAHESAPVFGVVFGSTIAHVAVFPWGDDDATITTRAWVVTGTELTPDFMKFLLLQNDKMRFGAFLVDSDGDVFFEHTIVGSTCDKEELKASVLAVAATADRYDDEIVQRWGGQRMLDRMKSP
;
A
#
# COMPACT_ATOMS: atom_id res chain seq x y z
N MET A 1 -2.42 -9.83 18.24
CA MET A 1 -1.36 -9.37 17.33
C MET A 1 -0.08 -10.12 17.62
N GLU A 2 0.43 -10.85 16.62
CA GLU A 2 1.71 -11.57 16.71
C GLU A 2 2.80 -10.79 15.95
N PHE A 3 4.02 -10.78 16.49
CA PHE A 3 5.20 -10.16 15.89
C PHE A 3 6.30 -11.22 15.72
N GLU A 4 6.99 -11.18 14.59
CA GLU A 4 8.08 -12.09 14.24
C GLU A 4 9.39 -11.70 14.93
N THR A 5 9.66 -10.40 15.07
CA THR A 5 10.88 -9.90 15.73
C THR A 5 10.58 -8.75 16.71
N GLN A 6 11.51 -8.51 17.64
CA GLN A 6 11.42 -7.37 18.55
C GLN A 6 11.55 -6.04 17.81
N ALA A 7 12.33 -5.98 16.73
CA ALA A 7 12.45 -4.79 15.90
C ALA A 7 11.13 -4.43 15.21
N GLN A 8 10.43 -5.42 14.64
CA GLN A 8 9.09 -5.25 14.05
C GLN A 8 8.11 -4.68 15.07
N LYS A 9 8.07 -5.26 16.29
CA LYS A 9 7.21 -4.75 17.37
C LYS A 9 7.52 -3.29 17.71
N LYS A 10 8.80 -2.94 17.88
CA LYS A 10 9.21 -1.56 18.18
C LYS A 10 8.80 -0.57 17.09
N VAL A 11 8.98 -0.92 15.82
CA VAL A 11 8.58 -0.06 14.69
C VAL A 11 7.07 0.09 14.64
N TYR A 12 6.30 -0.98 14.83
CA TYR A 12 4.84 -0.92 14.89
C TYR A 12 4.35 0.00 16.03
N GLU A 13 4.86 -0.19 17.24
CA GLU A 13 4.51 0.63 18.41
C GLU A 13 4.91 2.11 18.22
N LYS A 14 6.02 2.38 17.53
CA LYS A 14 6.48 3.73 17.17
C LYS A 14 5.50 4.43 16.22
N ILE A 15 5.00 3.76 15.18
CA ILE A 15 4.14 4.40 14.17
C ILE A 15 2.66 4.39 14.54
N ALA A 16 2.20 3.49 15.40
CA ALA A 16 0.80 3.40 15.83
C ALA A 16 0.19 4.74 16.28
N PRO A 17 0.81 5.54 17.16
CA PRO A 17 0.28 6.86 17.52
C PRO A 17 0.25 7.83 16.32
N TRP A 18 1.24 7.76 15.44
CA TRP A 18 1.30 8.62 14.24
C TRP A 18 0.19 8.29 13.26
N MET A 19 -0.09 7.00 13.02
CA MET A 19 -1.21 6.58 12.17
C MET A 19 -2.54 7.15 12.66
N ARG A 20 -2.76 7.15 13.99
CA ARG A 20 -3.95 7.74 14.59
C ARG A 20 -3.99 9.26 14.47
N GLU A 21 -2.86 9.93 14.68
CA GLU A 21 -2.77 11.39 14.58
C GLU A 21 -2.94 11.90 13.15
N LEU A 22 -2.33 11.22 12.18
CA LEU A 22 -2.32 11.62 10.78
C LEU A 22 -3.65 11.30 10.06
N PHE A 23 -4.24 10.14 10.34
CA PHE A 23 -5.36 9.61 9.56
C PHE A 23 -6.64 9.44 10.39
N GLY A 24 -6.58 9.53 11.72
CA GLY A 24 -7.75 9.54 12.58
C GLY A 24 -8.69 8.37 12.32
N GLN A 25 -9.95 8.69 12.04
CA GLN A 25 -11.00 7.70 11.74
C GLN A 25 -10.78 6.92 10.44
N PHE A 26 -9.89 7.39 9.55
CA PHE A 26 -9.59 6.72 8.28
C PHE A 26 -8.55 5.60 8.44
N ALA A 27 -7.84 5.54 9.57
CA ALA A 27 -6.91 4.46 9.87
C ALA A 27 -7.50 3.45 10.86
N THR A 28 -7.45 2.17 10.50
CA THR A 28 -7.86 1.05 11.35
C THR A 28 -6.71 0.06 11.51
N ALA A 29 -6.36 -0.29 12.74
CA ALA A 29 -5.38 -1.34 13.00
C ALA A 29 -6.02 -2.73 12.81
N HIS A 30 -5.29 -3.65 12.20
CA HIS A 30 -5.69 -5.05 12.10
C HIS A 30 -5.60 -5.72 13.49
N GLU A 31 -6.53 -6.62 13.83
CA GLU A 31 -6.59 -7.19 15.19
C GLU A 31 -5.45 -8.18 15.46
N SER A 32 -5.06 -8.95 14.43
CA SER A 32 -4.12 -10.06 14.57
C SER A 32 -2.75 -9.82 13.94
N ALA A 33 -2.57 -8.76 13.15
CA ALA A 33 -1.36 -8.54 12.35
C ALA A 33 -0.84 -7.10 12.48
N PRO A 34 0.47 -6.85 12.30
CA PRO A 34 1.07 -5.52 12.42
C PRO A 34 0.81 -4.67 11.17
N VAL A 35 -0.47 -4.44 10.89
CA VAL A 35 -0.97 -3.77 9.69
C VAL A 35 -2.01 -2.73 10.07
N PHE A 36 -2.01 -1.59 9.39
CA PHE A 36 -3.07 -0.60 9.40
C PHE A 36 -3.72 -0.51 8.02
N GLY A 37 -5.04 -0.47 7.95
CA GLY A 37 -5.76 -0.06 6.73
C GLY A 37 -6.05 1.44 6.77
N VAL A 38 -5.78 2.14 5.68
CA VAL A 38 -6.10 3.57 5.49
C VAL A 38 -7.02 3.73 4.30
N VAL A 39 -8.24 4.23 4.55
CA VAL A 39 -9.21 4.52 3.48
C VAL A 39 -8.89 5.87 2.86
N PHE A 40 -8.79 5.91 1.53
CA PHE A 40 -8.57 7.15 0.77
C PHE A 40 -9.32 7.07 -0.56
N GLY A 41 -10.30 7.95 -0.80
CA GLY A 41 -11.09 7.91 -2.02
C GLY A 41 -11.76 6.55 -2.24
N SER A 42 -11.47 5.90 -3.38
CA SER A 42 -11.92 4.56 -3.74
C SER A 42 -10.95 3.43 -3.38
N THR A 43 -9.85 3.71 -2.68
CA THR A 43 -8.84 2.69 -2.35
C THR A 43 -8.64 2.52 -0.85
N ILE A 44 -8.04 1.38 -0.50
CA ILE A 44 -7.57 1.06 0.85
C ILE A 44 -6.07 0.79 0.75
N ALA A 45 -5.28 1.64 1.39
CA ALA A 45 -3.85 1.44 1.53
C ALA A 45 -3.55 0.67 2.82
N HIS A 46 -2.85 -0.46 2.70
CA HIS A 46 -2.37 -1.24 3.83
C HIS A 46 -0.95 -0.80 4.18
N VAL A 47 -0.76 -0.35 5.41
CA VAL A 47 0.54 0.00 6.00
C VAL A 47 0.97 -1.14 6.90
N ALA A 48 1.83 -2.01 6.39
CA ALA A 48 2.33 -3.20 7.09
C ALA A 48 3.74 -2.97 7.61
N VAL A 49 4.02 -3.49 8.81
CA VAL A 49 5.37 -3.52 9.37
C VAL A 49 5.92 -4.94 9.23
N PHE A 50 6.97 -5.11 8.43
CA PHE A 50 7.61 -6.42 8.20
C PHE A 50 8.99 -6.48 8.86
N PRO A 51 9.40 -7.63 9.42
CA PRO A 51 10.75 -7.77 9.94
C PRO A 51 11.78 -7.59 8.82
N TRP A 52 12.92 -6.98 9.13
CA TRP A 52 14.04 -6.84 8.19
C TRP A 52 15.35 -7.18 8.90
N GLY A 53 15.64 -8.49 8.92
CA GLY A 53 16.63 -9.05 9.83
C GLY A 53 16.17 -8.95 11.28
N ASP A 54 17.12 -9.09 12.20
CA ASP A 54 16.84 -9.12 13.64
C ASP A 54 16.79 -7.71 14.26
N ASP A 55 17.48 -6.75 13.64
CA ASP A 55 17.74 -5.42 14.21
C ASP A 55 16.83 -4.31 13.67
N ASP A 56 16.08 -4.55 12.59
CA ASP A 56 15.20 -3.56 11.98
C ASP A 56 13.89 -4.17 11.44
N ALA A 57 13.02 -3.29 10.98
CA ALA A 57 11.81 -3.61 10.25
C ALA A 57 11.56 -2.58 9.16
N THR A 58 10.80 -2.96 8.15
CA THR A 58 10.34 -2.03 7.11
C THR A 58 8.88 -1.65 7.34
N ILE A 59 8.51 -0.47 6.88
CA ILE A 59 7.12 -0.04 6.78
C ILE A 59 6.77 -0.04 5.30
N THR A 60 5.90 -0.95 4.90
CA THR A 60 5.47 -1.11 3.51
C THR A 60 4.03 -0.63 3.40
N THR A 61 3.81 0.42 2.60
CA THR A 61 2.46 0.83 2.22
C THR A 61 2.12 0.26 0.86
N ARG A 62 1.04 -0.51 0.77
CA ARG A 62 0.57 -1.14 -0.47
C ARG A 62 -0.92 -0.86 -0.67
N ALA A 63 -1.31 -0.47 -1.87
CA ALA A 63 -2.71 -0.30 -2.24
C ALA A 63 -3.03 -1.12 -3.49
N TRP A 64 -4.21 -1.73 -3.51
CA TRP A 64 -4.73 -2.45 -4.67
C TRP A 64 -5.25 -1.43 -5.69
N VAL A 65 -4.82 -1.59 -6.94
CA VAL A 65 -5.20 -0.73 -8.06
C VAL A 65 -6.29 -1.40 -8.91
N VAL A 66 -6.04 -2.61 -9.44
CA VAL A 66 -7.03 -3.31 -10.26
C VAL A 66 -6.91 -4.83 -10.17
N THR A 67 -8.02 -5.53 -10.39
CA THR A 67 -8.12 -6.99 -10.52
C THR A 67 -8.89 -7.39 -11.76
N GLY A 68 -8.65 -8.60 -12.27
CA GLY A 68 -9.41 -9.16 -13.41
C GLY A 68 -9.13 -8.47 -14.74
N THR A 69 -8.03 -7.73 -14.83
CA THR A 69 -7.53 -7.14 -16.08
C THR A 69 -6.62 -8.14 -16.78
N GLU A 70 -6.73 -8.27 -18.11
CA GLU A 70 -5.79 -9.09 -18.88
C GLU A 70 -4.41 -8.41 -18.94
N LEU A 71 -3.36 -9.13 -18.50
CA LEU A 71 -1.97 -8.67 -18.51
C LEU A 71 -1.35 -8.71 -19.91
N THR A 72 -1.84 -7.84 -20.79
CA THR A 72 -1.28 -7.68 -22.14
C THR A 72 0.14 -7.06 -22.07
N PRO A 73 1.01 -7.31 -23.09
CA PRO A 73 2.32 -6.69 -23.15
C PRO A 73 2.28 -5.15 -23.08
N ASP A 74 1.27 -4.53 -23.71
CA ASP A 74 1.09 -3.08 -23.69
C ASP A 74 0.70 -2.55 -22.31
N PHE A 75 -0.11 -3.30 -21.55
CA PHE A 75 -0.46 -2.93 -20.18
C PHE A 75 0.77 -3.03 -19.26
N MET A 76 1.52 -4.13 -19.31
CA MET A 76 2.74 -4.28 -18.52
C MET A 76 3.80 -3.21 -18.87
N LYS A 77 3.96 -2.91 -20.17
CA LYS A 77 4.84 -1.81 -20.61
C LYS A 77 4.37 -0.47 -20.07
N PHE A 78 3.06 -0.21 -20.04
CA PHE A 78 2.51 1.00 -19.43
C PHE A 78 2.89 1.11 -17.95
N LEU A 79 2.71 0.05 -17.16
CA LEU A 79 3.07 0.03 -15.73
C LEU A 79 4.55 0.35 -15.52
N LEU A 80 5.44 -0.30 -16.29
CA LEU A 80 6.89 -0.05 -16.24
C LEU A 80 7.25 1.41 -16.60
N LEU A 81 6.59 1.99 -17.61
CA LEU A 81 6.81 3.38 -17.99
C LEU A 81 6.24 4.39 -16.99
N GLN A 82 5.20 4.02 -16.22
CA GLN A 82 4.74 4.85 -15.13
C GLN A 82 5.71 4.82 -13.96
N ASN A 83 6.31 3.66 -13.65
CA ASN A 83 7.33 3.54 -12.59
C ASN A 83 8.51 4.49 -12.79
N ASP A 84 8.95 4.70 -14.03
CA ASP A 84 10.01 5.67 -14.37
C ASP A 84 9.68 7.12 -13.96
N LYS A 85 8.40 7.45 -13.80
CA LYS A 85 7.92 8.80 -13.45
C LYS A 85 7.63 8.96 -11.96
N MET A 86 7.64 7.88 -11.19
CA MET A 86 7.28 7.90 -9.78
C MET A 86 8.43 8.38 -8.91
N ARG A 87 8.10 9.27 -7.98
CA ARG A 87 9.04 9.69 -6.92
C ARG A 87 9.06 8.70 -5.76
N PHE A 88 7.91 8.08 -5.51
CA PHE A 88 7.70 7.09 -4.46
C PHE A 88 7.01 5.89 -5.06
N GLY A 89 7.51 4.71 -4.70
CA GLY A 89 6.87 3.44 -4.99
C GLY A 89 6.89 3.01 -6.45
N ALA A 90 6.27 1.87 -6.69
CA ALA A 90 6.17 1.24 -7.99
C ALA A 90 4.88 0.42 -8.13
N PHE A 91 4.42 0.25 -9.36
CA PHE A 91 3.43 -0.75 -9.74
C PHE A 91 4.02 -2.15 -9.66
N LEU A 92 3.26 -3.07 -9.09
CA LEU A 92 3.56 -4.50 -9.00
C LEU A 92 2.39 -5.31 -9.55
N VAL A 93 2.70 -6.51 -10.00
CA VAL A 93 1.72 -7.52 -10.41
C VAL A 93 1.99 -8.75 -9.56
N ASP A 94 0.96 -9.30 -8.91
CA ASP A 94 1.09 -10.53 -8.15
C ASP A 94 0.83 -11.80 -8.99
N SER A 95 0.83 -12.97 -8.35
CA SER A 95 0.62 -14.25 -9.02
C SER A 95 -0.79 -14.44 -9.59
N ASP A 96 -1.78 -13.74 -9.05
CA ASP A 96 -3.18 -13.79 -9.50
C ASP A 96 -3.43 -12.77 -10.63
N GLY A 97 -2.42 -11.97 -10.95
CA GLY A 97 -2.46 -10.93 -11.98
C GLY A 97 -3.03 -9.60 -11.50
N ASP A 98 -3.17 -9.45 -10.18
CA ASP A 98 -3.67 -8.23 -9.56
C ASP A 98 -2.58 -7.17 -9.50
N VAL A 99 -2.96 -5.93 -9.82
CA VAL A 99 -2.04 -4.80 -9.87
C VAL A 99 -2.12 -4.02 -8.57
N PHE A 100 -0.96 -3.77 -7.99
CA PHE A 100 -0.78 -2.99 -6.77
C PHE A 100 0.15 -1.81 -7.03
N PHE A 101 0.08 -0.82 -6.16
CA PHE A 101 1.11 0.20 -6.03
C PHE A 101 1.68 0.14 -4.60
N GLU A 102 2.99 0.12 -4.47
CA GLU A 102 3.66 -0.09 -3.18
C GLU A 102 4.85 0.83 -3.00
N HIS A 103 5.09 1.25 -1.77
CA HIS A 103 6.30 1.94 -1.34
C HIS A 103 6.74 1.45 0.04
N THR A 104 8.05 1.23 0.20
CA THR A 104 8.64 0.71 1.43
C THR A 104 9.70 1.67 1.95
N ILE A 105 9.64 1.95 3.26
CA ILE A 105 10.63 2.78 3.97
C ILE A 105 11.23 2.01 5.16
N VAL A 106 12.42 2.42 5.59
CA VAL A 106 13.11 1.85 6.76
C VAL A 106 12.43 2.30 8.05
N GLY A 107 12.09 1.35 8.91
CA GLY A 107 11.31 1.61 10.13
C GLY A 107 12.11 2.26 11.26
N SER A 108 13.37 1.86 11.46
CA SER A 108 14.22 2.42 12.51
C SER A 108 14.41 3.93 12.38
N THR A 109 14.65 4.43 11.16
CA THR A 109 14.90 5.86 10.89
C THR A 109 13.66 6.65 10.53
N CYS A 110 12.54 5.98 10.21
CA CYS A 110 11.28 6.64 9.80
C CYS A 110 10.84 7.72 10.78
N ASP A 111 10.54 8.90 10.28
CA ASP A 111 9.81 9.94 11.01
C ASP A 111 8.34 10.05 10.57
N LYS A 112 7.57 10.87 11.30
CA LYS A 112 6.14 11.04 11.07
C LYS A 112 5.83 11.61 9.67
N GLU A 113 6.64 12.55 9.19
CA GLU A 113 6.40 13.18 7.89
C GLU A 113 6.80 12.25 6.74
N GLU A 114 7.86 11.45 6.89
CA GLU A 114 8.21 10.38 5.97
C GLU A 114 7.09 9.33 5.87
N LEU A 115 6.56 8.89 7.01
CA LEU A 115 5.41 7.98 7.05
C LEU A 115 4.20 8.57 6.32
N LYS A 116 3.83 9.81 6.66
CA LYS A 116 2.72 10.53 6.04
C LYS A 116 2.90 10.64 4.52
N ALA A 117 4.08 11.06 4.07
CA ALA A 117 4.39 11.21 2.65
C ALA A 117 4.29 9.86 1.91
N SER A 118 4.85 8.80 2.49
CA SER A 118 4.77 7.45 1.92
C SER A 118 3.33 6.97 1.78
N VAL A 119 2.53 7.09 2.86
CA VAL A 119 1.15 6.60 2.86
C VAL A 119 0.28 7.36 1.87
N LEU A 120 0.37 8.69 1.87
CA LEU A 120 -0.40 9.54 0.96
C LEU A 120 0.02 9.34 -0.50
N ALA A 121 1.32 9.15 -0.77
CA ALA A 121 1.81 8.91 -2.12
C ALA A 121 1.22 7.62 -2.69
N VAL A 122 1.19 6.53 -1.92
CA VAL A 122 0.62 5.26 -2.37
C VAL A 122 -0.89 5.36 -2.54
N ALA A 123 -1.59 5.86 -1.53
CA ALA A 123 -3.05 5.96 -1.54
C ALA A 123 -3.57 6.84 -2.69
N ALA A 124 -3.03 8.04 -2.85
CA ALA A 124 -3.45 8.96 -3.91
C ALA A 124 -3.04 8.47 -5.31
N THR A 125 -1.93 7.73 -5.43
CA THR A 125 -1.54 7.15 -6.72
C THR A 125 -2.48 6.02 -7.10
N ALA A 126 -2.78 5.10 -6.18
CA ALA A 126 -3.70 4.00 -6.45
C ALA A 126 -5.11 4.49 -6.82
N ASP A 127 -5.65 5.45 -6.06
CA ASP A 127 -6.96 6.10 -6.31
C ASP A 127 -7.03 6.86 -7.64
N ARG A 128 -5.89 7.30 -8.19
CA ARG A 128 -5.87 7.95 -9.50
C ARG A 128 -5.81 6.92 -10.64
N TYR A 129 -5.00 5.89 -10.46
CA TYR A 129 -4.71 4.93 -11.52
C TYR A 129 -5.72 3.79 -11.60
N ASP A 130 -6.51 3.52 -10.56
CA ASP A 130 -7.57 2.51 -10.61
C ASP A 130 -8.60 2.86 -11.71
N ASP A 131 -9.06 4.10 -11.76
CA ASP A 131 -9.97 4.62 -12.77
C ASP A 131 -9.33 4.64 -14.16
N GLU A 132 -8.09 5.15 -14.29
CA GLU A 132 -7.38 5.20 -15.58
C GLU A 132 -7.19 3.80 -16.17
N ILE A 133 -6.76 2.84 -15.33
CA ILE A 133 -6.47 1.49 -15.77
C ILE A 133 -7.76 0.77 -16.14
N VAL A 134 -8.80 0.85 -15.31
CA VAL A 134 -10.09 0.22 -15.61
C VAL A 134 -10.70 0.80 -16.89
N GLN A 135 -10.58 2.12 -17.13
CA GLN A 135 -11.07 2.73 -18.36
C GLN A 135 -10.38 2.20 -19.62
N ARG A 136 -9.07 1.88 -19.53
CA ARG A 136 -8.24 1.53 -20.69
C ARG A 136 -8.13 0.02 -20.93
N TRP A 137 -8.11 -0.78 -19.86
CA TRP A 137 -7.89 -2.23 -19.94
C TRP A 137 -8.99 -3.07 -19.26
N GLY A 138 -10.01 -2.43 -18.67
CA GLY A 138 -11.06 -3.12 -17.93
C GLY A 138 -10.57 -3.66 -16.58
N GLY A 139 -11.35 -4.57 -16.01
CA GLY A 139 -11.14 -5.09 -14.65
C GLY A 139 -12.05 -4.42 -13.63
N GLN A 140 -11.73 -4.60 -12.35
CA GLN A 140 -12.50 -4.09 -11.23
C GLN A 140 -11.59 -3.37 -10.24
N ARG A 141 -12.09 -2.24 -9.70
CA ARG A 141 -11.43 -1.55 -8.59
C ARG A 141 -11.69 -2.30 -7.29
N MET A 142 -10.86 -2.06 -6.28
CA MET A 142 -11.01 -2.73 -4.98
C MET A 142 -12.40 -2.55 -4.37
N LEU A 143 -12.94 -1.32 -4.35
CA LEU A 143 -14.28 -1.09 -3.81
C LEU A 143 -15.40 -1.78 -4.58
N ASP A 144 -15.26 -1.95 -5.89
CA ASP A 144 -16.27 -2.64 -6.70
C ASP A 144 -16.28 -4.14 -6.37
N ARG A 145 -15.09 -4.73 -6.13
CA ARG A 145 -14.95 -6.10 -5.65
C ARG A 145 -15.52 -6.28 -4.24
N MET A 146 -15.21 -5.38 -3.31
CA MET A 146 -15.71 -5.46 -1.92
C MET A 146 -17.24 -5.33 -1.81
N LYS A 147 -17.89 -4.70 -2.78
CA LYS A 147 -19.37 -4.56 -2.84
C LYS A 147 -20.05 -5.74 -3.55
N SER A 148 -19.28 -6.62 -4.19
CA SER A 148 -19.83 -7.79 -4.88
C SER A 148 -20.05 -8.92 -3.87
N PRO A 149 -21.24 -9.57 -3.86
CA PRO A 149 -21.61 -10.59 -2.88
C PRO A 149 -20.83 -11.90 -2.99
#